data_AF-D9QDJ9-F1
#
_entry.id   AF-D9QDJ9-F1
#
_cell.length_a   1.000
_cell.length_b   1.000
_cell.length_c   1.000
_cell.angle_alpha   90.00
_cell.angle_beta   90.00
_cell.angle_gamma   90.00
#
_symmetry.space_group_name_H-M   'P 1'
#
loop_
_entity.id
_entity.type
_entity.pdbx_description
1 polymer ?
#
loop_
_entity_poly.entity_id
_entity_poly.type
_entity_poly.pdbx_seq_one_letter_code
_entity_poly.pdbx_strand_id
1 'polypeptide(L)'
;MTHGNADVRPPSLLDASCEAFVHDLAALSPTEATAWGIEGHAGELQDFSPAYWEAVADRNREMLADVDALDDGTDDCDDEDDFDEVDIVTAAVLRDRVCLDLSLHHNDEFLGQLNNIASPIQTIRDTFLLMPQDTEEQREAIASRLSQVGKALAGYRESLTLAASHGKVSAIRQIEAAIGQCRELTQPGSMLDKLGVDPHSDAVVSAKKSFGSMAEWLGDQLAPHAPHHDAVGRERYERFSHLFVGDVVDLDDAYEWGLDRLQEIVAEQQNIAEKLYGSGTSVAAAMKKLDTESRYTITGTDALREWMQEQADKTIADLNGVHFDIPQPVQSLEACIDPAGTGGIFYTPPSDDFSRPGRMWWSVPAGQNTFHTWQELTTVFHESVPGHHLQCGQAVCERENLNLWRRIACWNSGHGEGWALYAEQLMADLGYHDDLGTRMGMLDAQRLRAARVVLDIGVHLGKRTPEGSSVWDASYAKFFLRENSAMDERNLAFELDRYLGWPGQAPSYALGQRLWQQLRDRALDQGQTLKQFHTRALSYGSIPMSILGTQVLKAS
;
A
#
# COMPACT_ATOMS: atom_id res chain seq x y z
N MET A 1 6.46 -26.55 -38.14
CA MET A 1 7.71 -26.61 -37.35
C MET A 1 7.27 -26.40 -35.92
N THR A 2 7.47 -27.41 -35.10
CA THR A 2 7.09 -27.48 -33.69
C THR A 2 7.72 -26.31 -32.94
N HIS A 3 6.91 -25.41 -32.39
CA HIS A 3 7.35 -24.50 -31.34
C HIS A 3 7.82 -25.38 -30.18
N GLY A 4 9.13 -25.43 -29.95
CA GLY A 4 9.69 -26.09 -28.79
C GLY A 4 9.15 -25.43 -27.53
N ASN A 5 8.80 -26.24 -26.54
CA ASN A 5 8.73 -25.78 -25.16
C ASN A 5 10.00 -24.97 -24.90
N ALA A 6 9.85 -23.71 -24.50
CA ALA A 6 10.90 -23.08 -23.70
C ALA A 6 11.07 -23.97 -22.46
N ASP A 7 12.29 -24.39 -22.16
CA ASP A 7 12.58 -25.17 -20.95
C ASP A 7 12.14 -24.34 -19.74
N VAL A 8 11.20 -24.89 -18.96
CA VAL A 8 10.73 -24.30 -17.70
C VAL A 8 11.91 -24.29 -16.73
N ARG A 9 12.21 -23.14 -16.13
CA ARG A 9 13.27 -22.99 -15.12
C ARG A 9 12.98 -23.93 -13.93
N PRO A 10 13.86 -24.90 -13.61
CA PRO A 10 13.69 -25.69 -12.40
C PRO A 10 13.90 -24.79 -11.16
N PRO A 11 13.12 -24.97 -10.07
CA PRO A 11 13.32 -24.20 -8.84
C PRO A 11 14.72 -24.45 -8.26
N SER A 12 15.40 -23.38 -7.84
CA SER A 12 16.70 -23.44 -7.18
C SER A 12 16.57 -23.83 -5.69
N LEU A 13 17.71 -24.06 -5.02
CA LEU A 13 17.74 -24.21 -3.56
C LEU A 13 17.30 -22.93 -2.84
N LEU A 14 17.59 -21.75 -3.40
CA LEU A 14 17.14 -20.48 -2.85
C LEU A 14 15.63 -20.34 -2.97
N ASP A 15 15.04 -20.75 -4.09
CA ASP A 15 13.58 -20.75 -4.25
C ASP A 15 12.92 -21.65 -3.22
N ALA A 16 13.40 -22.88 -3.06
CA ALA A 16 12.89 -23.80 -2.04
C ALA A 16 12.98 -23.22 -0.62
N SER A 17 14.07 -22.51 -0.32
CA SER A 17 14.26 -21.81 0.96
C SER A 17 13.26 -20.66 1.13
N CYS A 18 12.98 -19.90 0.06
CA CYS A 18 11.98 -18.82 0.06
C CYS A 18 10.54 -19.35 0.23
N GLU A 19 10.22 -20.50 -0.38
CA GLU A 19 8.91 -21.16 -0.20
C GLU A 19 8.71 -21.55 1.28
N ALA A 20 9.71 -22.22 1.88
CA ALA A 20 9.67 -22.58 3.30
C ALA A 20 9.58 -21.34 4.21
N PHE A 21 10.37 -20.31 3.92
CA PHE A 21 10.36 -19.05 4.66
C PHE A 21 8.98 -18.40 4.71
N VAL A 22 8.25 -18.36 3.60
CA VAL A 22 6.88 -17.82 3.57
C VAL A 22 5.92 -18.65 4.42
N HIS A 23 6.04 -19.98 4.39
CA HIS A 23 5.20 -20.85 5.24
C HIS A 23 5.53 -20.70 6.73
N ASP A 24 6.80 -20.51 7.08
CA ASP A 24 7.20 -20.24 8.47
C ASP A 24 6.65 -18.88 8.95
N LEU A 25 6.74 -17.84 8.12
CA LEU A 25 6.13 -16.54 8.39
C LEU A 25 4.61 -16.65 8.51
N ALA A 26 3.94 -17.41 7.65
CA ALA A 26 2.50 -17.64 7.71
C ALA A 26 2.06 -18.29 9.03
N ALA A 27 2.87 -19.22 9.55
CA ALA A 27 2.63 -19.86 10.85
C ALA A 27 2.86 -18.90 12.04
N LEU A 28 3.84 -18.00 11.94
CA LEU A 28 4.07 -16.95 12.95
C LEU A 28 2.99 -15.86 12.89
N SER A 29 2.54 -15.51 11.69
CA SER A 29 1.65 -14.39 11.37
C SER A 29 0.38 -14.84 10.63
N PRO A 30 -0.59 -15.51 11.29
CA PRO A 30 -1.82 -16.00 10.65
C PRO A 30 -2.65 -14.95 9.88
N THR A 31 -2.58 -13.66 10.24
CA THR A 31 -3.24 -12.61 9.46
C THR A 31 -2.58 -12.40 8.10
N GLU A 32 -1.25 -12.50 8.01
CA GLU A 32 -0.51 -12.42 6.75
C GLU A 32 -0.80 -13.65 5.90
N ALA A 33 -0.82 -14.84 6.51
CA ALA A 33 -1.24 -16.07 5.83
C ALA A 33 -2.62 -15.91 5.15
N THR A 34 -3.58 -15.27 5.84
CA THR A 34 -4.91 -14.99 5.29
C THR A 34 -4.85 -14.01 4.12
N ALA A 35 -4.05 -12.94 4.24
CA ALA A 35 -3.88 -11.94 3.18
C ALA A 35 -3.20 -12.54 1.93
N TRP A 36 -2.22 -13.41 2.14
CA TRP A 36 -1.49 -14.15 1.11
C TRP A 36 -2.27 -15.31 0.50
N GLY A 37 -3.38 -15.72 1.12
CA GLY A 37 -4.17 -16.87 0.68
C GLY A 37 -3.56 -18.22 1.01
N ILE A 38 -2.70 -18.30 2.03
CA ILE A 38 -2.13 -19.54 2.55
C ILE A 38 -3.14 -20.21 3.48
N GLU A 39 -3.53 -21.43 3.14
CA GLU A 39 -4.53 -22.20 3.87
C GLU A 39 -4.01 -22.70 5.24
N GLY A 40 -4.92 -23.14 6.10
CA GLY A 40 -4.58 -23.75 7.41
C GLY A 40 -4.61 -22.80 8.61
N HIS A 41 -4.57 -21.48 8.38
CA HIS A 41 -4.42 -20.48 9.45
C HIS A 41 -5.67 -19.61 9.71
N ALA A 42 -6.79 -19.88 9.02
CA ALA A 42 -7.98 -19.01 9.04
C ALA A 42 -8.53 -18.78 10.46
N GLY A 43 -8.45 -19.77 11.34
CA GLY A 43 -8.94 -19.67 12.72
C GLY A 43 -7.97 -19.06 13.73
N GLU A 44 -6.74 -18.72 13.33
CA GLU A 44 -5.62 -18.35 14.21
C GLU A 44 -5.35 -16.85 14.23
N LEU A 45 -4.70 -16.34 15.30
CA LEU A 45 -4.29 -14.94 15.41
C LEU A 45 -2.96 -14.84 16.18
N GLN A 46 -1.96 -14.16 15.61
CA GLN A 46 -0.71 -13.88 16.30
C GLN A 46 -0.93 -12.94 17.48
N ASP A 47 -0.05 -13.02 18.50
CA ASP A 47 -0.26 -12.31 19.75
C ASP A 47 0.42 -10.94 19.86
N PHE A 48 1.21 -10.53 18.86
CA PHE A 48 1.91 -9.24 18.80
C PHE A 48 2.79 -8.93 20.03
N SER A 49 3.17 -9.95 20.80
CA SER A 49 4.06 -9.83 21.95
C SER A 49 5.52 -9.58 21.53
N PRO A 50 6.41 -9.19 22.45
CA PRO A 50 7.83 -9.11 22.15
C PRO A 50 8.40 -10.45 21.68
N ALA A 51 7.88 -11.57 22.18
CA ALA A 51 8.30 -12.91 21.76
C ALA A 51 7.90 -13.22 20.32
N TYR A 52 6.72 -12.78 19.88
CA TYR A 52 6.31 -12.87 18.48
C TYR A 52 7.26 -12.09 17.57
N TRP A 53 7.56 -10.83 17.91
CA TRP A 53 8.45 -10.00 17.10
C TRP A 53 9.88 -10.54 17.06
N GLU A 54 10.39 -11.10 18.17
CA GLU A 54 11.68 -11.78 18.17
C GLU A 54 11.66 -13.04 17.31
N ALA A 55 10.59 -13.84 17.33
CA ALA A 55 10.48 -15.04 16.48
C ALA A 55 10.48 -14.70 14.99
N VAL A 56 9.79 -13.63 14.58
CA VAL A 56 9.85 -13.12 13.20
C VAL A 56 11.26 -12.64 12.86
N ALA A 57 11.91 -11.91 13.77
CA ALA A 57 13.28 -11.45 13.57
C ALA A 57 14.30 -12.61 13.50
N ASP A 58 14.13 -13.67 14.30
CA ASP A 58 14.97 -14.87 14.24
C ASP A 58 14.81 -15.55 12.88
N ARG A 59 13.57 -15.73 12.40
CA ARG A 59 13.35 -16.34 11.09
C ARG A 59 13.93 -15.50 9.95
N ASN A 60 13.84 -14.17 10.05
CA ASN A 60 14.49 -13.25 9.11
C ASN A 60 16.03 -13.39 9.11
N ARG A 61 16.66 -13.57 10.29
CA ARG A 61 18.12 -13.81 10.37
C ARG A 61 18.51 -15.15 9.75
N GLU A 62 17.72 -16.19 9.98
CA GLU A 62 17.94 -17.51 9.38
C GLU A 62 17.85 -17.43 7.85
N MET A 63 16.83 -16.77 7.29
CA MET A 63 16.73 -16.59 5.84
C MET A 63 17.94 -15.86 5.25
N LEU A 64 18.47 -14.83 5.91
CA LEU A 64 19.69 -14.16 5.46
C LEU A 64 20.93 -15.08 5.54
N ALA A 65 21.03 -15.89 6.58
CA ALA A 65 22.09 -16.88 6.70
C ALA A 65 21.99 -17.95 5.60
N ASP A 66 20.78 -18.38 5.25
CA ASP A 66 20.53 -19.30 4.13
C ASP A 66 20.97 -18.66 2.80
N VAL A 67 20.62 -17.40 2.55
CA VAL A 67 21.07 -16.65 1.35
C VAL A 67 22.60 -16.61 1.29
N ASP A 68 23.27 -16.24 2.37
CA ASP A 68 24.72 -16.11 2.39
C ASP A 68 25.42 -17.48 2.25
N ALA A 69 24.86 -18.56 2.82
CA ALA A 69 25.39 -19.90 2.68
C ALA A 69 25.25 -20.45 1.26
N LEU A 70 24.17 -20.10 0.55
CA LEU A 70 23.95 -20.52 -0.84
C LEU A 70 24.76 -19.67 -1.84
N ASP A 71 25.00 -18.38 -1.53
CA ASP A 71 25.83 -17.48 -2.36
C ASP A 71 27.35 -17.76 -2.20
N ASP A 72 27.78 -18.30 -1.06
CA ASP A 72 29.18 -18.69 -0.78
C ASP A 72 29.51 -20.12 -1.24
N GLY A 73 28.83 -20.63 -2.28
CA GLY A 73 29.10 -21.91 -2.93
C GLY A 73 30.51 -21.96 -3.53
N THR A 74 31.52 -22.23 -2.71
CA THR A 74 32.93 -22.26 -3.09
C THR A 74 33.34 -23.55 -3.79
N ASP A 75 32.89 -23.81 -5.01
CA ASP A 75 33.68 -24.66 -5.91
C ASP A 75 33.76 -24.06 -7.31
N ASP A 76 34.94 -24.11 -7.93
CA ASP A 76 35.17 -23.77 -9.35
C ASP A 76 34.49 -24.82 -10.30
N CYS A 77 33.49 -25.54 -9.79
CA CYS A 77 32.73 -26.56 -10.47
C CYS A 77 31.38 -25.96 -10.87
N ASP A 78 31.07 -25.94 -12.18
CA ASP A 78 29.74 -25.65 -12.74
C ASP A 78 28.74 -26.71 -12.22
N ASP A 79 28.29 -26.58 -10.98
CA ASP A 79 27.31 -27.47 -10.35
C ASP A 79 25.91 -26.87 -10.52
N GLU A 80 24.87 -27.72 -10.53
CA GLU A 80 23.45 -27.31 -10.67
C GLU A 80 22.93 -26.47 -9.48
N ASP A 81 23.78 -26.17 -8.49
CA ASP A 81 23.45 -25.50 -7.22
C ASP A 81 23.85 -24.00 -7.18
N ASP A 82 24.49 -23.47 -8.24
CA ASP A 82 24.88 -22.06 -8.33
C ASP A 82 23.68 -21.12 -8.54
N PHE A 83 23.77 -19.89 -7.99
CA PHE A 83 22.78 -18.84 -8.23
C PHE A 83 22.68 -18.51 -9.72
N ASP A 84 21.47 -18.65 -10.26
CA ASP A 84 21.15 -18.12 -11.57
C ASP A 84 20.76 -16.63 -11.51
N GLU A 85 20.36 -16.06 -12.65
CA GLU A 85 19.98 -14.65 -12.71
C GLU A 85 18.77 -14.29 -11.83
N VAL A 86 17.83 -15.20 -11.64
CA VAL A 86 16.66 -15.00 -10.77
C VAL A 86 17.10 -15.04 -9.31
N ASP A 87 17.97 -15.97 -8.95
CA ASP A 87 18.50 -16.12 -7.59
C ASP A 87 19.33 -14.90 -7.18
N ILE A 88 20.19 -14.39 -8.06
CA ILE A 88 20.97 -13.16 -7.80
C ILE A 88 20.04 -11.99 -7.46
N VAL A 89 18.93 -11.83 -8.20
CA VAL A 89 17.97 -10.76 -7.93
C VAL A 89 17.23 -11.03 -6.62
N THR A 90 16.78 -12.26 -6.39
CA THR A 90 16.08 -12.65 -5.15
C THR A 90 16.96 -12.43 -3.92
N ALA A 91 18.21 -12.87 -3.95
CA ALA A 91 19.18 -12.65 -2.88
C ALA A 91 19.41 -11.16 -2.62
N ALA A 92 19.55 -10.34 -3.66
CA ALA A 92 19.69 -8.90 -3.50
C ALA A 92 18.45 -8.26 -2.83
N VAL A 93 17.25 -8.69 -3.23
CA VAL A 93 15.99 -8.17 -2.68
C VAL A 93 15.78 -8.64 -1.23
N LEU A 94 16.09 -9.90 -0.91
CA LEU A 94 16.06 -10.43 0.46
C LEU A 94 17.03 -9.68 1.36
N ARG A 95 18.29 -9.53 0.95
CA ARG A 95 19.31 -8.79 1.71
C ARG A 95 18.84 -7.38 2.01
N ASP A 96 18.27 -6.71 1.04
CA ASP A 96 17.82 -5.34 1.21
C ASP A 96 16.55 -5.22 2.08
N ARG A 97 15.49 -6.00 1.82
CA ARG A 97 14.23 -5.92 2.57
C ARG A 97 14.31 -6.54 3.96
N VAL A 98 14.88 -7.74 4.07
CA VAL A 98 14.96 -8.46 5.35
C VAL A 98 15.95 -7.79 6.30
N CYS A 99 17.07 -7.23 5.82
CA CYS A 99 17.94 -6.42 6.68
C CYS A 99 17.24 -5.16 7.19
N LEU A 100 16.36 -4.56 6.38
CA LEU A 100 15.60 -3.40 6.82
C LEU A 100 14.57 -3.77 7.90
N ASP A 101 13.89 -4.90 7.77
CA ASP A 101 13.02 -5.42 8.83
C ASP A 101 13.79 -5.70 10.12
N LEU A 102 14.95 -6.36 10.03
CA LEU A 102 15.82 -6.57 11.20
C LEU A 102 16.28 -5.24 11.81
N SER A 103 16.53 -4.24 10.97
CA SER A 103 16.88 -2.91 11.43
C SER A 103 15.73 -2.22 12.17
N LEU A 104 14.49 -2.36 11.70
CA LEU A 104 13.29 -1.87 12.40
C LEU A 104 13.09 -2.60 13.74
N HIS A 105 13.28 -3.91 13.75
CA HIS A 105 13.24 -4.73 14.97
C HIS A 105 14.29 -4.29 15.99
N HIS A 106 15.56 -4.14 15.59
CA HIS A 106 16.64 -3.65 16.46
C HIS A 106 16.38 -2.25 17.00
N ASN A 107 15.59 -1.45 16.29
CA ASN A 107 15.17 -0.12 16.73
C ASN A 107 13.79 -0.13 17.40
N ASP A 108 13.29 -1.27 17.88
CA ASP A 108 11.99 -1.45 18.55
C ASP A 108 10.79 -0.83 17.80
N GLU A 109 10.91 -0.61 16.48
CA GLU A 109 9.89 0.10 15.71
C GLU A 109 8.60 -0.72 15.61
N PHE A 110 8.72 -2.06 15.53
CA PHE A 110 7.58 -2.96 15.60
C PHE A 110 6.93 -3.01 16.99
N LEU A 111 7.73 -2.93 18.06
CA LEU A 111 7.21 -2.95 19.44
C LEU A 111 6.38 -1.69 19.74
N GLY A 112 6.85 -0.53 19.27
CA GLY A 112 6.22 0.78 19.47
C GLY A 112 5.21 1.18 18.40
N GLN A 113 4.92 0.30 17.43
CA GLN A 113 4.06 0.63 16.28
C GLN A 113 2.63 0.93 16.74
N LEU A 114 2.23 2.20 16.73
CA LEU A 114 0.87 2.64 17.02
C LEU A 114 0.56 3.91 16.22
N ASN A 115 -0.42 3.83 15.32
CA ASN A 115 -0.92 4.94 14.51
C ASN A 115 -2.40 4.73 14.16
N ASN A 116 -2.98 5.68 13.42
CA ASN A 116 -4.40 5.67 13.07
C ASN A 116 -4.79 4.73 11.91
N ILE A 117 -3.85 4.05 11.22
CA ILE A 117 -4.16 3.32 9.97
C ILE A 117 -3.56 1.92 9.87
N ALA A 118 -2.31 1.74 10.29
CA ALA A 118 -1.50 0.54 10.10
C ALA A 118 -0.67 0.24 11.35
N SER A 119 -1.33 -0.38 12.34
CA SER A 119 -0.74 -0.91 13.57
C SER A 119 -1.48 -2.19 14.00
N PRO A 120 -0.99 -2.93 15.00
CA PRO A 120 -1.63 -4.17 15.46
C PRO A 120 -3.13 -4.05 15.77
N ILE A 121 -3.63 -2.88 16.21
CA ILE A 121 -5.07 -2.66 16.40
C ILE A 121 -5.85 -2.81 15.09
N GLN A 122 -5.39 -2.16 14.03
CA GLN A 122 -6.04 -2.24 12.72
C GLN A 122 -5.81 -3.62 12.09
N THR A 123 -4.62 -4.22 12.22
CA THR A 123 -4.36 -5.59 11.73
C THR A 123 -5.32 -6.62 12.35
N ILE A 124 -5.52 -6.57 13.68
CA ILE A 124 -6.45 -7.46 14.39
C ILE A 124 -7.89 -7.22 13.93
N ARG A 125 -8.28 -5.98 13.63
CA ARG A 125 -9.64 -5.63 13.18
C ARG A 125 -9.87 -6.04 11.71
N ASP A 126 -8.96 -5.67 10.82
CA ASP A 126 -9.17 -5.69 9.37
C ASP A 126 -8.99 -7.09 8.78
N THR A 127 -8.27 -7.97 9.47
CA THR A 127 -8.10 -9.36 9.03
C THR A 127 -9.44 -10.09 8.82
N PHE A 128 -10.48 -9.72 9.56
CA PHE A 128 -11.82 -10.32 9.41
C PHE A 128 -12.51 -9.92 8.10
N LEU A 129 -12.13 -8.80 7.49
CA LEU A 129 -12.69 -8.36 6.19
C LEU A 129 -12.18 -9.23 5.03
N LEU A 130 -11.06 -9.90 5.22
CA LEU A 130 -10.45 -10.79 4.22
C LEU A 130 -10.97 -12.23 4.32
N MET A 131 -11.70 -12.56 5.40
CA MET A 131 -12.20 -13.90 5.63
C MET A 131 -13.54 -14.11 4.91
N PRO A 132 -13.68 -15.18 4.11
CA PRO A 132 -14.98 -15.55 3.55
C PRO A 132 -15.95 -15.96 4.69
N GLN A 133 -17.25 -15.85 4.45
CA GLN A 133 -18.29 -16.09 5.47
C GLN A 133 -19.51 -16.86 4.94
N ASP A 134 -19.38 -17.48 3.77
CA ASP A 134 -20.47 -18.15 3.05
C ASP A 134 -20.83 -19.49 3.69
N THR A 135 -19.84 -20.23 4.20
CA THR A 135 -20.03 -21.56 4.80
C THR A 135 -20.01 -21.53 6.34
N GLU A 136 -20.49 -22.61 6.97
CA GLU A 136 -20.44 -22.72 8.44
C GLU A 136 -19.01 -22.82 8.95
N GLU A 137 -18.17 -23.62 8.30
CA GLU A 137 -16.74 -23.75 8.61
C GLU A 137 -16.02 -22.39 8.56
N GLN A 138 -16.35 -21.55 7.57
CA GLN A 138 -15.82 -20.20 7.46
C GLN A 138 -16.25 -19.31 8.64
N ARG A 139 -17.51 -19.39 9.06
CA ARG A 139 -18.00 -18.67 10.26
C ARG A 139 -17.38 -19.20 11.55
N GLU A 140 -17.14 -20.50 11.66
CA GLU A 140 -16.43 -21.11 12.78
C GLU A 140 -14.97 -20.61 12.86
N ALA A 141 -14.28 -20.46 11.72
CA ALA A 141 -12.94 -19.88 11.67
C ALA A 141 -12.94 -18.41 12.14
N ILE A 142 -13.90 -17.60 11.70
CA ILE A 142 -14.09 -16.21 12.19
C ILE A 142 -14.30 -16.21 13.70
N ALA A 143 -15.18 -17.05 14.23
CA ALA A 143 -15.43 -17.16 15.66
C ALA A 143 -14.18 -17.59 16.45
N SER A 144 -13.42 -18.55 15.93
CA SER A 144 -12.13 -18.99 16.50
C SER A 144 -11.14 -17.84 16.59
N ARG A 145 -10.95 -17.08 15.50
CA ARG A 145 -10.03 -15.93 15.46
C ARG A 145 -10.50 -14.80 16.39
N LEU A 146 -11.80 -14.50 16.43
CA LEU A 146 -12.39 -13.53 17.37
C LEU A 146 -12.09 -13.89 18.83
N SER A 147 -12.12 -15.18 19.18
CA SER A 147 -11.83 -15.62 20.55
C SER A 147 -10.40 -15.32 21.00
N GLN A 148 -9.46 -15.12 20.07
CA GLN A 148 -8.04 -14.86 20.33
C GLN A 148 -7.70 -13.37 20.42
N VAL A 149 -8.62 -12.47 20.05
CA VAL A 149 -8.43 -11.01 20.09
C VAL A 149 -7.95 -10.53 21.46
N GLY A 150 -8.50 -11.09 22.54
CA GLY A 150 -8.09 -10.75 23.90
C GLY A 150 -6.62 -11.08 24.21
N LYS A 151 -6.12 -12.22 23.71
CA LYS A 151 -4.71 -12.62 23.84
C LYS A 151 -3.82 -11.72 22.99
N ALA A 152 -4.21 -11.45 21.76
CA ALA A 152 -3.44 -10.59 20.85
C ALA A 152 -3.29 -9.15 21.35
N LEU A 153 -4.38 -8.57 21.87
CA LEU A 153 -4.31 -7.24 22.50
C LEU A 153 -3.54 -7.26 23.82
N ALA A 154 -3.40 -8.40 24.50
CA ALA A 154 -2.56 -8.51 25.70
C ALA A 154 -1.07 -8.52 25.33
N GLY A 155 -0.66 -9.35 24.37
CA GLY A 155 0.73 -9.36 23.89
C GLY A 155 1.13 -8.02 23.28
N TYR A 156 0.24 -7.37 22.52
CA TYR A 156 0.50 -6.02 22.01
C TYR A 156 0.73 -4.99 23.13
N ARG A 157 0.00 -5.06 24.25
CA ARG A 157 0.25 -4.21 25.42
C ARG A 157 1.63 -4.45 26.04
N GLU A 158 2.11 -5.69 26.05
CA GLU A 158 3.48 -6.00 26.48
C GLU A 158 4.52 -5.33 25.58
N SER A 159 4.32 -5.40 24.25
CA SER A 159 5.19 -4.73 23.27
C SER A 159 5.24 -3.22 23.45
N LEU A 160 4.07 -2.57 23.55
CA LEU A 160 4.00 -1.12 23.79
C LEU A 160 4.61 -0.72 25.14
N THR A 161 4.45 -1.55 26.18
CA THR A 161 5.08 -1.31 27.49
C THR A 161 6.60 -1.39 27.40
N LEU A 162 7.12 -2.39 26.69
CA LEU A 162 8.56 -2.57 26.49
C LEU A 162 9.14 -1.39 25.68
N ALA A 163 8.51 -1.02 24.57
CA ALA A 163 8.90 0.14 23.78
C ALA A 163 8.89 1.43 24.61
N ALA A 164 7.83 1.66 25.41
CA ALA A 164 7.75 2.82 26.29
C ALA A 164 8.87 2.84 27.33
N SER A 165 9.29 1.68 27.84
CA SER A 165 10.43 1.58 28.77
C SER A 165 11.78 1.97 28.12
N HIS A 166 11.88 1.85 26.79
CA HIS A 166 13.01 2.33 25.99
C HIS A 166 12.85 3.79 25.52
N GLY A 167 11.80 4.49 25.99
CA GLY A 167 11.50 5.88 25.61
C GLY A 167 10.82 6.03 24.26
N LYS A 168 10.29 4.95 23.68
CA LYS A 168 9.60 4.95 22.38
C LYS A 168 8.09 4.89 22.60
N VAL A 169 7.44 6.03 22.44
CA VAL A 169 5.99 6.18 22.57
C VAL A 169 5.48 7.01 21.40
N SER A 170 4.42 6.55 20.73
CA SER A 170 3.76 7.33 19.67
C SER A 170 3.21 8.65 20.21
N ALA A 171 3.11 9.65 19.33
CA ALA A 171 2.51 10.94 19.68
C ALA A 171 1.09 10.78 20.22
N ILE A 172 0.70 11.66 21.15
CA ILE A 172 -0.62 11.60 21.82
C ILE A 172 -1.77 11.55 20.82
N ARG A 173 -1.65 12.26 19.70
CA ARG A 173 -2.60 12.23 18.57
C ARG A 173 -2.90 10.81 18.09
N GLN A 174 -1.87 10.00 17.91
CA GLN A 174 -1.99 8.63 17.41
C GLN A 174 -2.66 7.71 18.45
N ILE A 175 -2.33 7.92 19.73
CA ILE A 175 -2.95 7.19 20.84
C ILE A 175 -4.45 7.54 20.92
N GLU A 176 -4.80 8.84 20.82
CA GLU A 176 -6.19 9.29 20.84
C GLU A 176 -6.99 8.74 19.66
N ALA A 177 -6.40 8.72 18.46
CA ALA A 177 -7.02 8.11 17.28
C ALA A 177 -7.29 6.61 17.47
N ALA A 178 -6.30 5.86 17.98
CA ALA A 178 -6.44 4.44 18.28
C ALA A 178 -7.50 4.16 19.37
N ILE A 179 -7.54 4.99 20.43
CA ILE A 179 -8.60 4.93 21.46
C ILE A 179 -9.97 5.12 20.83
N GLY A 180 -10.12 6.09 19.93
CA GLY A 180 -11.36 6.33 19.19
C GLY A 180 -11.82 5.10 18.42
N GLN A 181 -10.93 4.53 17.61
CA GLN A 181 -11.22 3.33 16.80
C GLN A 181 -11.58 2.11 17.66
N CYS A 182 -10.85 1.87 18.77
CA CYS A 182 -11.19 0.80 19.69
C CYS A 182 -12.60 0.98 20.30
N ARG A 183 -12.99 2.22 20.65
CA ARG A 183 -14.33 2.53 21.18
C ARG A 183 -15.44 2.40 20.15
N GLU A 184 -15.17 2.67 18.88
CA GLU A 184 -16.12 2.43 17.78
C GLU A 184 -16.43 0.94 17.64
N LEU A 185 -15.41 0.08 17.77
CA LEU A 185 -15.60 -1.38 17.74
C LEU A 185 -16.44 -1.92 18.90
N THR A 186 -16.54 -1.20 20.02
CA THR A 186 -17.39 -1.62 21.14
C THR A 186 -18.87 -1.26 20.95
N GLN A 187 -19.20 -0.38 20.00
CA GLN A 187 -20.57 0.09 19.82
C GLN A 187 -21.49 -0.99 19.20
N PRO A 188 -22.81 -0.95 19.48
CA PRO A 188 -23.77 -1.75 18.74
C PRO A 188 -23.78 -1.40 17.24
N GLY A 189 -23.81 -2.41 16.37
CA GLY A 189 -23.80 -2.23 14.91
C GLY A 189 -22.41 -1.93 14.33
N SER A 190 -21.36 -2.10 15.13
CA SER A 190 -19.96 -2.06 14.71
C SER A 190 -19.64 -3.12 13.64
N MET A 191 -18.46 -3.02 13.02
CA MET A 191 -17.95 -4.05 12.10
C MET A 191 -18.01 -5.46 12.71
N LEU A 192 -17.66 -5.62 14.00
CA LEU A 192 -17.62 -6.92 14.66
C LEU A 192 -19.00 -7.60 14.77
N ASP A 193 -20.10 -6.84 14.67
CA ASP A 193 -21.47 -7.37 14.65
C ASP A 193 -21.91 -7.86 13.26
N LYS A 194 -21.08 -7.66 12.23
CA LYS A 194 -21.44 -7.87 10.81
C LYS A 194 -20.58 -8.96 10.15
N LEU A 195 -19.87 -9.77 10.94
CA LEU A 195 -18.92 -10.79 10.46
C LEU A 195 -19.58 -12.17 10.20
N GLY A 196 -20.90 -12.22 10.02
CA GLY A 196 -21.62 -13.48 9.80
C GLY A 196 -21.75 -14.39 11.02
N VAL A 197 -21.09 -14.08 12.14
CA VAL A 197 -21.22 -14.76 13.44
C VAL A 197 -22.29 -14.06 14.30
N ASP A 198 -22.98 -14.80 15.18
CA ASP A 198 -23.95 -14.22 16.12
C ASP A 198 -23.30 -13.07 16.92
N PRO A 199 -23.81 -11.81 16.80
CA PRO A 199 -23.29 -10.66 17.54
C PRO A 199 -23.33 -10.81 19.07
N HIS A 200 -24.15 -11.74 19.57
CA HIS A 200 -24.28 -12.06 20.99
C HIS A 200 -23.46 -13.28 21.42
N SER A 201 -22.69 -13.88 20.51
CA SER A 201 -21.76 -14.96 20.84
C SER A 201 -20.67 -14.50 21.81
N ASP A 202 -20.18 -15.44 22.63
CA ASP A 202 -19.08 -15.17 23.57
C ASP A 202 -17.83 -14.62 22.86
N ALA A 203 -17.55 -15.07 21.64
CA ALA A 203 -16.41 -14.62 20.84
C ALA A 203 -16.52 -13.13 20.49
N VAL A 204 -17.65 -12.68 19.93
CA VAL A 204 -17.88 -11.26 19.58
C VAL A 204 -17.90 -10.38 20.83
N VAL A 205 -18.61 -10.80 21.87
CA VAL A 205 -18.72 -10.06 23.14
C VAL A 205 -17.35 -9.92 23.82
N SER A 206 -16.54 -10.98 23.84
CA SER A 206 -15.19 -10.97 24.39
C SER A 206 -14.23 -10.08 23.58
N ALA A 207 -14.30 -10.15 22.25
CA ALA A 207 -13.49 -9.31 21.37
C ALA A 207 -13.79 -7.82 21.60
N LYS A 208 -15.07 -7.44 21.63
CA LYS A 208 -15.50 -6.06 21.93
C LYS A 208 -15.01 -5.59 23.29
N LYS A 209 -15.15 -6.41 24.32
CA LYS A 209 -14.64 -6.09 25.67
C LYS A 209 -13.12 -5.89 25.66
N SER A 210 -12.40 -6.69 24.88
CA SER A 210 -10.94 -6.61 24.76
C SER A 210 -10.48 -5.30 24.10
N PHE A 211 -11.16 -4.85 23.04
CA PHE A 211 -10.92 -3.52 22.44
C PHE A 211 -11.26 -2.39 23.41
N GLY A 212 -12.36 -2.49 24.16
CA GLY A 212 -12.69 -1.51 25.21
C GLY A 212 -11.60 -1.41 26.28
N SER A 213 -11.11 -2.55 26.75
CA SER A 213 -10.01 -2.62 27.73
C SER A 213 -8.70 -2.09 27.16
N MET A 214 -8.44 -2.28 25.86
CA MET A 214 -7.29 -1.70 25.18
C MET A 214 -7.39 -0.17 25.14
N ALA A 215 -8.56 0.38 24.83
CA ALA A 215 -8.78 1.83 24.82
C ALA A 215 -8.56 2.48 26.20
N GLU A 216 -9.03 1.83 27.28
CA GLU A 216 -8.78 2.25 28.65
C GLU A 216 -7.29 2.20 28.99
N TRP A 217 -6.61 1.09 28.67
CA TRP A 217 -5.19 0.93 28.90
C TRP A 217 -4.33 1.96 28.15
N LEU A 218 -4.64 2.24 26.88
CA LEU A 218 -3.96 3.26 26.09
C LEU A 218 -4.09 4.65 26.74
N GLY A 219 -5.28 5.00 27.25
CA GLY A 219 -5.51 6.27 27.92
C GLY A 219 -4.86 6.39 29.29
N ASP A 220 -4.88 5.31 30.08
CA ASP A 220 -4.42 5.35 31.47
C ASP A 220 -2.92 5.07 31.62
N GLN A 221 -2.36 4.21 30.76
CA GLN A 221 -0.99 3.72 30.88
C GLN A 221 -0.04 4.30 29.83
N LEU A 222 -0.47 4.47 28.58
CA LEU A 222 0.43 4.91 27.51
C LEU A 222 0.39 6.43 27.27
N ALA A 223 -0.80 7.02 27.18
CA ALA A 223 -1.00 8.44 26.92
C ALA A 223 -0.24 9.39 27.87
N PRO A 224 -0.10 9.11 29.19
CA PRO A 224 0.66 9.99 30.08
C PRO A 224 2.15 10.12 29.74
N HIS A 225 2.71 9.19 28.96
CA HIS A 225 4.10 9.17 28.52
C HIS A 225 4.30 9.66 27.08
N ALA A 226 3.21 10.03 26.39
CA ALA A 226 3.23 10.34 24.98
C ALA A 226 3.78 11.76 24.70
N PRO A 227 4.62 11.93 23.66
CA PRO A 227 5.01 13.26 23.21
C PRO A 227 3.83 13.99 22.57
N HIS A 228 3.83 15.32 22.69
CA HIS A 228 2.90 16.21 21.99
C HIS A 228 3.38 16.61 20.60
N HIS A 229 4.67 16.41 20.29
CA HIS A 229 5.21 16.68 18.96
C HIS A 229 5.03 15.46 18.07
N ASP A 230 4.57 15.68 16.84
CA ASP A 230 4.30 14.63 15.86
C ASP A 230 5.57 14.24 15.05
N ALA A 231 6.55 15.14 14.95
CA ALA A 231 7.76 14.93 14.16
C ALA A 231 8.64 13.79 14.72
N VAL A 232 9.17 12.92 13.84
CA VAL A 232 9.99 11.77 14.26
C VAL A 232 11.50 12.02 14.16
N GLY A 233 11.91 13.12 13.53
CA GLY A 233 13.31 13.45 13.30
C GLY A 233 13.92 12.71 12.12
N ARG A 234 15.04 13.26 11.62
CA ARG A 234 15.68 12.83 10.37
C ARG A 234 16.09 11.37 10.35
N GLU A 235 16.81 10.88 11.36
CA GLU A 235 17.35 9.51 11.36
C GLU A 235 16.25 8.45 11.30
N ARG A 236 15.22 8.60 12.14
CA ARG A 236 14.06 7.70 12.13
C ARG A 236 13.28 7.80 10.82
N TYR A 237 13.12 9.02 10.30
CA TYR A 237 12.43 9.26 9.04
C TYR A 237 13.17 8.67 7.83
N GLU A 238 14.51 8.76 7.77
CA GLU A 238 15.32 8.17 6.68
C GLU A 238 15.14 6.65 6.61
N ARG A 239 15.06 5.98 7.77
CA ARG A 239 14.79 4.52 7.85
C ARG A 239 13.41 4.17 7.30
N PHE A 240 12.36 4.88 7.72
CA PHE A 240 11.01 4.65 7.21
C PHE A 240 10.84 5.05 5.75
N SER A 241 11.46 6.14 5.32
CA SER A 241 11.48 6.53 3.91
C SER A 241 12.12 5.43 3.06
N HIS A 242 13.22 4.81 3.52
CA HIS A 242 13.82 3.68 2.81
C HIS A 242 12.90 2.45 2.77
N LEU A 243 12.16 2.19 3.87
CA LEU A 243 11.17 1.12 3.92
C LEU A 243 10.11 1.30 2.84
N PHE A 244 9.48 2.47 2.81
CA PHE A 244 8.34 2.70 1.94
C PHE A 244 8.74 3.04 0.51
N VAL A 245 9.73 3.90 0.27
CA VAL A 245 10.16 4.24 -1.09
C VAL A 245 10.87 3.06 -1.76
N GLY A 246 11.52 2.20 -0.98
CA GLY A 246 12.32 1.10 -1.51
C GLY A 246 13.71 1.49 -1.99
N ASP A 247 14.12 2.72 -1.72
CA ASP A 247 15.47 3.21 -2.01
C ASP A 247 15.85 4.34 -1.07
N VAL A 248 17.15 4.59 -0.97
CA VAL A 248 17.67 5.77 -0.29
C VAL A 248 17.49 6.98 -1.20
N VAL A 249 16.73 7.97 -0.72
CA VAL A 249 16.48 9.24 -1.41
C VAL A 249 17.09 10.41 -0.65
N ASP A 250 17.54 11.43 -1.37
CA ASP A 250 17.89 12.72 -0.75
C ASP A 250 16.60 13.41 -0.34
N LEU A 251 16.36 13.50 0.96
CA LEU A 251 15.13 14.07 1.53
C LEU A 251 14.99 15.57 1.28
N ASP A 252 16.11 16.28 1.17
CA ASP A 252 16.08 17.71 0.91
C ASP A 252 15.79 17.97 -0.57
N ASP A 253 16.39 17.21 -1.49
CA ASP A 253 16.01 17.23 -2.92
C ASP A 253 14.54 16.82 -3.13
N ALA A 254 14.09 15.75 -2.46
CA ALA A 254 12.70 15.29 -2.56
C ALA A 254 11.70 16.36 -2.11
N TYR A 255 12.03 17.11 -1.06
CA TYR A 255 11.20 18.22 -0.57
C TYR A 255 11.10 19.36 -1.59
N GLU A 256 12.25 19.82 -2.13
CA GLU A 256 12.27 20.90 -3.13
C GLU A 256 11.59 20.45 -4.44
N TRP A 257 11.85 19.22 -4.88
CA TRP A 257 11.15 18.63 -6.03
C TRP A 257 9.63 18.60 -5.84
N GLY A 258 9.16 18.25 -4.63
CA GLY A 258 7.74 18.26 -4.31
C GLY A 258 7.12 19.65 -4.43
N LEU A 259 7.84 20.70 -4.02
CA LEU A 259 7.40 22.10 -4.16
C LEU A 259 7.31 22.53 -5.63
N ASP A 260 8.34 22.23 -6.41
CA ASP A 260 8.36 22.53 -7.84
C ASP A 260 7.20 21.81 -8.55
N ARG A 261 6.99 20.53 -8.23
CA ARG A 261 5.92 19.73 -8.81
C ARG A 261 4.53 20.28 -8.49
N LEU A 262 4.31 20.76 -7.26
CA LEU A 262 3.06 21.42 -6.90
C LEU A 262 2.82 22.68 -7.72
N GLN A 263 3.86 23.50 -7.92
CA GLN A 263 3.74 24.72 -8.72
C GLN A 263 3.33 24.41 -10.17
N GLU A 264 3.94 23.40 -10.78
CA GLU A 264 3.61 22.94 -12.14
C GLU A 264 2.15 22.47 -12.25
N ILE A 265 1.73 21.59 -11.34
CA ILE A 265 0.38 21.02 -11.36
C ILE A 265 -0.68 22.12 -11.16
N VAL A 266 -0.45 23.04 -10.22
CA VAL A 266 -1.37 24.17 -9.99
C VAL A 266 -1.49 25.06 -11.22
N ALA A 267 -0.38 25.32 -11.93
CA ALA A 267 -0.40 26.09 -13.16
C ALA A 267 -1.21 25.39 -14.28
N GLU A 268 -1.06 24.07 -14.42
CA GLU A 268 -1.84 23.28 -15.38
C GLU A 268 -3.34 23.26 -15.03
N GLN A 269 -3.69 23.01 -13.76
CA GLN A 269 -5.06 23.07 -13.27
C GLN A 269 -5.68 24.45 -13.54
N GLN A 270 -4.94 25.54 -13.28
CA GLN A 270 -5.44 26.89 -13.52
C GLN A 270 -5.71 27.14 -15.01
N ASN A 271 -4.84 26.67 -15.91
CA ASN A 271 -5.06 26.74 -17.36
C ASN A 271 -6.32 25.97 -17.78
N ILE A 272 -6.53 24.76 -17.26
CA ILE A 272 -7.73 23.96 -17.54
C ILE A 272 -9.00 24.65 -17.02
N ALA A 273 -8.96 25.20 -15.80
CA ALA A 273 -10.07 25.92 -15.21
C ALA A 273 -10.53 27.09 -16.10
N GLU A 274 -9.60 27.85 -16.65
CA GLU A 274 -9.89 28.96 -17.56
C GLU A 274 -10.41 28.51 -18.93
N LYS A 275 -9.88 27.40 -19.47
CA LYS A 275 -10.37 26.82 -20.73
C LYS A 275 -11.81 26.31 -20.61
N LEU A 276 -12.15 25.64 -19.50
CA LEU A 276 -13.47 25.07 -19.29
C LEU A 276 -14.52 26.15 -19.00
N TYR A 277 -14.18 27.15 -18.20
CA TYR A 277 -15.19 28.04 -17.59
C TYR A 277 -14.93 29.54 -17.75
N GLY A 278 -13.94 29.92 -18.55
CA GLY A 278 -13.58 31.30 -18.85
C GLY A 278 -12.52 31.89 -17.93
N SER A 279 -11.87 32.94 -18.44
CA SER A 279 -10.76 33.65 -17.79
C SER A 279 -11.12 34.11 -16.37
N GLY A 280 -10.19 33.95 -15.43
CA GLY A 280 -10.37 34.29 -14.01
C GLY A 280 -11.12 33.24 -13.18
N THR A 281 -11.53 32.10 -13.75
CA THR A 281 -12.04 30.98 -12.96
C THR A 281 -10.88 30.34 -12.18
N SER A 282 -11.00 30.27 -10.85
CA SER A 282 -10.03 29.56 -10.01
C SER A 282 -10.21 28.04 -10.09
N VAL A 283 -9.16 27.28 -9.78
CA VAL A 283 -9.20 25.80 -9.70
C VAL A 283 -10.36 25.30 -8.83
N ALA A 284 -10.50 25.81 -7.61
CA ALA A 284 -11.58 25.41 -6.71
C ALA A 284 -12.99 25.75 -7.25
N ALA A 285 -13.13 26.85 -8.00
CA ALA A 285 -14.40 27.18 -8.64
C ALA A 285 -14.69 26.26 -9.84
N ALA A 286 -13.66 25.81 -10.56
CA ALA A 286 -13.81 24.85 -11.64
C ALA A 286 -14.24 23.46 -11.14
N MET A 287 -13.60 22.94 -10.08
CA MET A 287 -13.98 21.66 -9.46
C MET A 287 -15.45 21.65 -9.01
N LYS A 288 -15.90 22.71 -8.32
CA LYS A 288 -17.32 22.85 -7.93
C LYS A 288 -18.28 22.91 -9.11
N LYS A 289 -17.85 23.41 -10.28
CA LYS A 289 -18.67 23.41 -11.49
C LYS A 289 -18.72 22.01 -12.11
N LEU A 290 -17.60 21.29 -12.14
CA LEU A 290 -17.52 19.91 -12.62
C LEU A 290 -18.47 19.00 -11.82
N ASP A 291 -18.59 19.20 -10.50
CA ASP A 291 -19.53 18.46 -9.64
C ASP A 291 -21.01 18.64 -10.05
N THR A 292 -21.34 19.72 -10.76
CA THR A 292 -22.72 20.00 -11.20
C THR A 292 -23.00 19.53 -12.63
N GLU A 293 -22.00 19.04 -13.36
CA GLU A 293 -22.17 18.58 -14.73
C GLU A 293 -22.73 17.15 -14.78
N SER A 294 -23.91 17.00 -15.38
CA SER A 294 -24.61 15.71 -15.45
C SER A 294 -23.82 14.63 -16.19
N ARG A 295 -22.91 15.01 -17.11
CA ARG A 295 -22.06 14.07 -17.85
C ARG A 295 -20.99 13.39 -16.99
N TYR A 296 -20.70 13.91 -15.80
CA TYR A 296 -19.77 13.31 -14.84
C TYR A 296 -20.46 12.76 -13.60
N THR A 297 -21.79 12.68 -13.60
CA THR A 297 -22.55 12.32 -12.40
C THR A 297 -23.17 10.94 -12.55
N ILE A 298 -22.83 10.03 -11.64
CA ILE A 298 -23.49 8.72 -11.48
C ILE A 298 -24.33 8.74 -10.21
N THR A 299 -25.48 8.07 -10.25
CA THR A 299 -26.37 7.92 -9.09
C THR A 299 -26.64 6.44 -8.81
N GLY A 300 -26.45 6.01 -7.57
CA GLY A 300 -26.62 4.62 -7.16
C GLY A 300 -25.36 3.77 -7.30
N THR A 301 -25.17 2.85 -6.35
CA THR A 301 -24.00 1.97 -6.27
C THR A 301 -23.96 0.92 -7.37
N ASP A 302 -25.11 0.49 -7.91
CA ASP A 302 -25.14 -0.43 -9.06
C ASP A 302 -24.58 0.25 -10.32
N ALA A 303 -25.00 1.48 -10.61
CA ALA A 303 -24.48 2.25 -11.73
C ALA A 303 -22.99 2.60 -11.55
N LEU A 304 -22.54 2.80 -10.31
CA LEU A 304 -21.13 2.98 -9.99
C LEU A 304 -20.30 1.73 -10.30
N ARG A 305 -20.78 0.55 -9.85
CA ARG A 305 -20.14 -0.74 -10.12
C ARG A 305 -20.06 -1.02 -11.61
N GLU A 306 -21.17 -0.81 -12.34
CA GLU A 306 -21.23 -0.98 -13.80
C GLU A 306 -20.23 -0.07 -14.51
N TRP A 307 -20.19 1.23 -14.15
CA TRP A 307 -19.23 2.16 -14.74
C TRP A 307 -17.78 1.75 -14.49
N MET A 308 -17.43 1.36 -13.26
CA MET A 308 -16.09 0.88 -12.92
C MET A 308 -15.70 -0.35 -13.76
N GLN A 309 -16.61 -1.32 -13.88
CA GLN A 309 -16.39 -2.53 -14.67
C GLN A 309 -16.20 -2.19 -16.15
N GLU A 310 -17.05 -1.33 -16.72
CA GLU A 310 -16.93 -0.90 -18.11
C GLU A 310 -15.61 -0.20 -18.41
N GLN A 311 -15.12 0.65 -17.50
CA GLN A 311 -13.82 1.30 -17.66
C GLN A 311 -12.67 0.29 -17.60
N ALA A 312 -12.70 -0.66 -16.66
CA ALA A 312 -11.68 -1.69 -16.54
C ALA A 312 -11.64 -2.60 -17.77
N ASP A 313 -12.79 -3.15 -18.19
CA ASP A 313 -12.92 -4.05 -19.33
C ASP A 313 -12.47 -3.38 -20.63
N LYS A 314 -12.89 -2.13 -20.84
CA LYS A 314 -12.47 -1.33 -22.00
C LYS A 314 -10.96 -1.12 -22.00
N THR A 315 -10.39 -0.77 -20.86
CA THR A 315 -8.94 -0.51 -20.75
C THR A 315 -8.13 -1.78 -21.00
N ILE A 316 -8.56 -2.92 -20.48
CA ILE A 316 -7.95 -4.23 -20.78
C ILE A 316 -7.98 -4.49 -22.29
N ALA A 317 -9.14 -4.31 -22.93
CA ALA A 317 -9.30 -4.57 -24.36
C ALA A 317 -8.43 -3.64 -25.24
N ASP A 318 -8.34 -2.35 -24.88
CA ASP A 318 -7.61 -1.36 -25.66
C ASP A 318 -6.08 -1.50 -25.50
N LEU A 319 -5.60 -1.86 -24.30
CA LEU A 319 -4.17 -1.92 -24.00
C LEU A 319 -3.51 -3.27 -24.31
N ASN A 320 -4.27 -4.37 -24.24
CA ASN A 320 -3.75 -5.71 -24.48
C ASN A 320 -3.27 -5.91 -25.93
N GLY A 321 -2.06 -6.43 -26.10
CA GLY A 321 -1.38 -6.59 -27.37
C GLY A 321 -0.76 -5.31 -27.93
N VAL A 322 -1.19 -4.14 -27.47
CA VAL A 322 -0.73 -2.83 -27.97
C VAL A 322 0.35 -2.24 -27.06
N HIS A 323 0.00 -1.96 -25.80
CA HIS A 323 0.90 -1.34 -24.81
C HIS A 323 1.44 -2.36 -23.82
N PHE A 324 0.66 -3.41 -23.55
CA PHE A 324 1.01 -4.49 -22.63
C PHE A 324 0.63 -5.84 -23.24
N ASP A 325 1.32 -6.91 -22.85
CA ASP A 325 0.85 -8.28 -23.08
C ASP A 325 0.17 -8.75 -21.81
N ILE A 326 -1.16 -8.64 -21.73
CA ILE A 326 -1.92 -8.93 -20.51
C ILE A 326 -2.27 -10.42 -20.48
N PRO A 327 -1.73 -11.21 -19.51
CA PRO A 327 -2.00 -12.65 -19.44
C PRO A 327 -3.50 -12.94 -19.31
N GLN A 328 -3.99 -14.04 -19.89
CA GLN A 328 -5.41 -14.38 -19.90
C GLN A 328 -6.05 -14.34 -18.48
N PRO A 329 -5.44 -14.89 -17.41
CA PRO A 329 -6.02 -14.82 -16.07
C PRO A 329 -6.15 -13.40 -15.52
N VAL A 330 -5.28 -12.47 -15.97
CA VAL A 330 -5.24 -11.05 -15.57
C VAL A 330 -6.21 -10.19 -16.40
N GLN A 331 -6.85 -10.75 -17.43
CA GLN A 331 -7.90 -10.05 -18.18
C GLN A 331 -9.25 -10.06 -17.43
N SER A 332 -9.31 -10.67 -16.24
CA SER A 332 -10.51 -10.74 -15.40
C SER A 332 -10.32 -9.93 -14.11
N LEU A 333 -11.03 -8.81 -14.01
CA LEU A 333 -11.14 -7.97 -12.82
C LEU A 333 -12.60 -7.86 -12.41
N GLU A 334 -12.91 -7.95 -11.12
CA GLU A 334 -14.26 -7.66 -10.62
C GLU A 334 -14.31 -6.29 -9.94
N ALA A 335 -15.16 -5.39 -10.43
CA ALA A 335 -15.49 -4.15 -9.74
C ALA A 335 -16.55 -4.43 -8.64
N CYS A 336 -16.27 -3.99 -7.41
CA CYS A 336 -17.04 -4.30 -6.22
C CYS A 336 -17.33 -3.05 -5.37
N ILE A 337 -18.37 -3.14 -4.54
CA ILE A 337 -18.69 -2.12 -3.52
C ILE A 337 -18.27 -2.68 -2.17
N ASP A 338 -17.41 -1.96 -1.45
CA ASP A 338 -16.94 -2.39 -0.14
C ASP A 338 -18.02 -2.17 0.94
N PRO A 339 -18.38 -3.21 1.71
CA PRO A 339 -19.39 -3.11 2.76
C PRO A 339 -18.96 -2.27 3.98
N ALA A 340 -17.66 -1.96 4.15
CA ALA A 340 -17.19 -1.21 5.31
C ALA A 340 -17.59 0.29 5.26
N GLY A 341 -17.72 0.86 4.06
CA GLY A 341 -18.19 2.24 3.86
C GLY A 341 -17.28 3.30 4.48
N THR A 342 -15.98 3.01 4.57
CA THR A 342 -14.92 3.87 5.11
C THR A 342 -14.53 5.01 4.17
N GLY A 343 -14.85 4.90 2.88
CA GLY A 343 -14.46 5.87 1.85
C GLY A 343 -13.22 5.44 1.06
N GLY A 344 -13.15 5.81 -0.22
CA GLY A 344 -12.01 5.54 -1.11
C GLY A 344 -12.17 4.31 -2.00
N ILE A 345 -11.21 4.11 -2.89
CA ILE A 345 -11.09 2.93 -3.77
C ILE A 345 -9.82 2.18 -3.38
N PHE A 346 -9.86 0.85 -3.38
CA PHE A 346 -8.69 0.02 -3.13
C PHE A 346 -8.72 -1.27 -3.95
N TYR A 347 -7.57 -1.88 -4.14
CA TYR A 347 -7.40 -3.11 -4.89
C TYR A 347 -7.05 -4.31 -3.98
N THR A 348 -7.59 -5.48 -4.30
CA THR A 348 -7.14 -6.76 -3.75
C THR A 348 -6.60 -7.66 -4.86
N PRO A 349 -5.37 -8.18 -4.74
CA PRO A 349 -4.77 -9.04 -5.77
C PRO A 349 -5.53 -10.37 -5.94
N PRO A 350 -5.41 -11.01 -7.13
CA PRO A 350 -5.91 -12.37 -7.32
C PRO A 350 -5.24 -13.31 -6.30
N SER A 351 -5.89 -14.43 -6.00
CA SER A 351 -5.20 -15.52 -5.30
C SER A 351 -4.04 -16.03 -6.17
N ASP A 352 -3.00 -16.61 -5.56
CA ASP A 352 -1.84 -17.11 -6.31
C ASP A 352 -2.28 -18.04 -7.45
N ASP A 353 -3.31 -18.87 -7.23
CA ASP A 353 -3.89 -19.83 -8.18
C ASP A 353 -4.98 -19.26 -9.12
N PHE A 354 -5.30 -17.96 -9.04
CA PHE A 354 -6.39 -17.29 -9.76
C PHE A 354 -7.80 -17.85 -9.51
N SER A 355 -8.02 -18.69 -8.49
CA SER A 355 -9.38 -19.12 -8.09
C SER A 355 -10.25 -17.95 -7.64
N ARG A 356 -9.63 -16.89 -7.09
CA ARG A 356 -10.24 -15.57 -6.88
C ARG A 356 -9.58 -14.58 -7.84
N PRO A 357 -10.35 -13.88 -8.71
CA PRO A 357 -9.79 -12.84 -9.59
C PRO A 357 -9.37 -11.61 -8.77
N GLY A 358 -8.61 -10.71 -9.41
CA GLY A 358 -8.36 -9.39 -8.84
C GLY A 358 -9.67 -8.63 -8.66
N ARG A 359 -9.75 -7.80 -7.61
CA ARG A 359 -10.95 -6.98 -7.36
C ARG A 359 -10.60 -5.54 -7.06
N MET A 360 -11.32 -4.63 -7.68
CA MET A 360 -11.30 -3.21 -7.37
C MET A 360 -12.54 -2.89 -6.53
N TRP A 361 -12.35 -2.29 -5.36
CA TRP A 361 -13.40 -2.02 -4.40
C TRP A 361 -13.60 -0.53 -4.23
N TRP A 362 -14.84 -0.06 -4.30
CA TRP A 362 -15.20 1.29 -3.87
C TRP A 362 -15.94 1.25 -2.55
N SER A 363 -15.35 1.87 -1.52
CA SER A 363 -15.97 2.04 -0.22
C SER A 363 -16.84 3.29 -0.21
N VAL A 364 -18.16 3.12 -0.14
CA VAL A 364 -19.13 4.22 -0.25
C VAL A 364 -19.58 4.67 1.15
N PRO A 365 -19.29 5.91 1.56
CA PRO A 365 -19.77 6.46 2.82
C PRO A 365 -21.30 6.38 2.97
N ALA A 366 -21.76 6.11 4.19
CA ALA A 366 -23.17 6.02 4.48
C ALA A 366 -23.94 7.29 4.07
N GLY A 367 -24.97 7.12 3.24
CA GLY A 367 -25.80 8.22 2.73
C GLY A 367 -25.29 8.88 1.45
N GLN A 368 -24.09 8.52 0.97
CA GLN A 368 -23.63 8.94 -0.35
C GLN A 368 -24.30 8.10 -1.44
N ASN A 369 -24.96 8.77 -2.38
CA ASN A 369 -25.64 8.12 -3.50
C ASN A 369 -25.29 8.76 -4.86
N THR A 370 -24.40 9.75 -4.86
CA THR A 370 -23.96 10.48 -6.03
C THR A 370 -22.44 10.44 -6.10
N PHE A 371 -21.91 10.19 -7.30
CA PHE A 371 -20.49 9.98 -7.56
C PHE A 371 -20.05 10.81 -8.76
N HIS A 372 -18.86 11.38 -8.69
CA HIS A 372 -18.32 12.28 -9.71
C HIS A 372 -17.20 11.60 -10.51
N THR A 373 -17.51 11.10 -11.70
CA THR A 373 -16.56 10.30 -12.51
C THR A 373 -15.39 11.10 -13.06
N TRP A 374 -15.51 12.43 -13.14
CA TRP A 374 -14.40 13.29 -13.56
C TRP A 374 -13.21 13.20 -12.60
N GLN A 375 -13.47 13.05 -11.30
CA GLN A 375 -12.43 12.96 -10.28
C GLN A 375 -11.84 11.54 -10.19
N GLU A 376 -12.65 10.53 -10.51
CA GLU A 376 -12.38 9.15 -10.09
C GLU A 376 -11.94 8.22 -11.24
N LEU A 377 -12.01 8.69 -12.50
CA LEU A 377 -11.50 7.93 -13.64
C LEU A 377 -10.01 7.58 -13.47
N THR A 378 -9.21 8.50 -12.95
CA THR A 378 -7.78 8.27 -12.68
C THR A 378 -7.59 7.17 -11.64
N THR A 379 -8.44 7.13 -10.60
CA THR A 379 -8.40 6.13 -9.54
C THR A 379 -8.78 4.74 -10.07
N VAL A 380 -9.68 4.67 -11.06
CA VAL A 380 -9.94 3.40 -11.76
C VAL A 380 -8.67 2.89 -12.43
N PHE A 381 -7.93 3.71 -13.17
CA PHE A 381 -6.66 3.28 -13.79
C PHE A 381 -5.59 2.91 -12.77
N HIS A 382 -5.56 3.61 -11.64
CA HIS A 382 -4.66 3.37 -10.51
C HIS A 382 -4.88 1.97 -9.89
N GLU A 383 -6.12 1.64 -9.54
CA GLU A 383 -6.47 0.39 -8.83
C GLU A 383 -6.67 -0.80 -9.78
N SER A 384 -6.97 -0.54 -11.06
CA SER A 384 -7.21 -1.57 -12.08
C SER A 384 -6.04 -1.69 -13.08
N VAL A 385 -6.34 -1.62 -14.38
CA VAL A 385 -5.38 -1.68 -15.47
C VAL A 385 -5.18 -0.26 -16.02
N PRO A 386 -3.93 0.17 -16.31
CA PRO A 386 -2.69 -0.59 -16.19
C PRO A 386 -2.00 -0.48 -14.81
N GLY A 387 -2.67 0.00 -13.77
CA GLY A 387 -2.13 0.14 -12.42
C GLY A 387 -1.98 -1.17 -11.64
N HIS A 388 -2.50 -1.23 -10.41
CA HIS A 388 -2.28 -2.33 -9.47
C HIS A 388 -2.70 -3.70 -10.01
N HIS A 389 -3.82 -3.79 -10.73
CA HIS A 389 -4.28 -5.09 -11.23
C HIS A 389 -3.29 -5.71 -12.20
N LEU A 390 -2.75 -4.92 -13.13
CA LEU A 390 -1.77 -5.41 -14.08
C LEU A 390 -0.47 -5.76 -13.37
N GLN A 391 0.02 -4.90 -12.46
CA GLN A 391 1.29 -5.10 -11.76
C GLN A 391 1.28 -6.36 -10.87
N CYS A 392 0.27 -6.48 -10.01
CA CYS A 392 0.14 -7.63 -9.12
C CYS A 392 -0.22 -8.90 -9.91
N GLY A 393 -1.13 -8.80 -10.88
CA GLY A 393 -1.53 -9.94 -11.71
C GLY A 393 -0.36 -10.51 -12.53
N GLN A 394 0.48 -9.65 -13.11
CA GLN A 394 1.68 -10.08 -13.84
C GLN A 394 2.64 -10.83 -12.90
N ALA A 395 2.91 -10.29 -11.70
CA ALA A 395 3.80 -10.94 -10.73
C ALA A 395 3.32 -12.35 -10.35
N VAL A 396 2.00 -12.54 -10.20
CA VAL A 396 1.41 -13.87 -9.95
C VAL A 396 1.53 -14.80 -11.16
N CYS A 397 1.53 -14.28 -12.39
CA CYS A 397 1.77 -15.09 -13.59
C CYS A 397 3.23 -15.53 -13.78
N GLU A 398 4.20 -14.83 -13.20
CA GLU A 398 5.64 -15.13 -13.31
C GLU A 398 6.09 -16.28 -12.37
N ARG A 399 5.25 -17.30 -12.16
CA ARG A 399 5.54 -18.43 -11.25
C ARG A 399 6.81 -19.20 -11.57
N GLU A 400 7.18 -19.24 -12.85
CA GLU A 400 8.39 -19.91 -13.32
C GLU A 400 9.66 -19.11 -12.99
N ASN A 401 9.54 -17.79 -12.76
CA ASN A 401 10.65 -16.86 -12.58
C ASN A 401 10.67 -16.17 -11.21
N LEU A 402 9.64 -16.36 -10.38
CA LEU A 402 9.53 -15.77 -9.05
C LEU A 402 9.07 -16.85 -8.07
N ASN A 403 9.86 -17.12 -7.02
CA ASN A 403 9.40 -17.91 -5.87
C ASN A 403 8.24 -17.24 -5.13
N LEU A 404 7.57 -18.01 -4.27
CA LEU A 404 6.40 -17.56 -3.51
C LEU A 404 6.65 -16.28 -2.72
N TRP A 405 7.83 -16.11 -2.10
CA TRP A 405 8.14 -14.89 -1.38
C TRP A 405 8.08 -13.66 -2.28
N ARG A 406 8.70 -13.72 -3.47
CA ARG A 406 8.67 -12.64 -4.47
C ARG A 406 7.29 -12.38 -5.05
N ARG A 407 6.43 -13.40 -5.14
CA ARG A 407 5.08 -13.27 -5.72
C ARG A 407 4.07 -12.64 -4.77
N ILE A 408 4.08 -13.02 -3.49
CA ILE A 408 2.98 -12.70 -2.56
C ILE A 408 3.40 -11.97 -1.28
N ALA A 409 4.63 -12.15 -0.80
CA ALA A 409 5.07 -11.63 0.49
C ALA A 409 5.95 -10.37 0.37
N CYS A 410 6.76 -10.28 -0.69
CA CYS A 410 7.59 -9.12 -0.98
C CYS A 410 6.76 -8.02 -1.64
N TRP A 411 6.47 -6.96 -0.89
CA TRP A 411 5.79 -5.78 -1.40
C TRP A 411 6.53 -4.50 -1.02
N ASN A 412 6.71 -3.62 -1.99
CA ASN A 412 7.36 -2.33 -1.80
C ASN A 412 6.42 -1.20 -2.23
N SER A 413 6.13 -0.27 -1.30
CA SER A 413 5.17 0.82 -1.55
C SER A 413 5.61 1.73 -2.68
N GLY A 414 6.85 2.18 -2.73
CA GLY A 414 7.36 3.06 -3.79
C GLY A 414 7.37 2.38 -5.14
N HIS A 415 7.62 1.07 -5.19
CA HIS A 415 7.46 0.29 -6.41
C HIS A 415 5.99 0.22 -6.86
N GLY A 416 5.09 -0.28 -6.01
CA GLY A 416 3.69 -0.54 -6.36
C GLY A 416 2.85 0.73 -6.55
N GLU A 417 2.90 1.64 -5.57
CA GLU A 417 2.19 2.92 -5.61
C GLU A 417 2.80 3.86 -6.67
N GLY A 418 4.12 3.83 -6.81
CA GLY A 418 4.80 4.56 -7.86
C GLY A 418 4.43 4.07 -9.26
N TRP A 419 4.27 2.74 -9.44
CA TRP A 419 3.76 2.16 -10.67
C TRP A 419 2.35 2.63 -10.97
N ALA A 420 1.45 2.60 -9.98
CA ALA A 420 0.06 3.02 -10.18
C ALA A 420 -0.03 4.52 -10.56
N LEU A 421 0.76 5.40 -9.93
CA LEU A 421 0.85 6.81 -10.35
C LEU A 421 1.51 7.00 -11.72
N TYR A 422 2.47 6.14 -12.06
CA TYR A 422 3.06 6.12 -13.39
C TYR A 422 2.02 5.71 -14.45
N ALA A 423 1.19 4.72 -14.14
CA ALA A 423 0.09 4.24 -14.97
C ALA A 423 -0.97 5.33 -15.20
N GLU A 424 -1.34 6.11 -14.17
CA GLU A 424 -2.25 7.26 -14.31
C GLU A 424 -1.72 8.27 -15.35
N GLN A 425 -0.43 8.62 -15.26
CA GLN A 425 0.20 9.52 -16.22
C GLN A 425 0.29 8.90 -17.62
N LEU A 426 0.60 7.60 -17.72
CA LEU A 426 0.61 6.87 -18.99
C LEU A 426 -0.77 6.93 -19.66
N MET A 427 -1.85 6.69 -18.92
CA MET A 427 -3.21 6.75 -19.47
C MET A 427 -3.55 8.13 -20.02
N ALA A 428 -3.09 9.18 -19.35
CA ALA A 428 -3.15 10.53 -19.89
C ALA A 428 -2.36 10.70 -21.19
N ASP A 429 -1.12 10.21 -21.26
CA ASP A 429 -0.27 10.28 -22.46
C ASP A 429 -0.88 9.50 -23.64
N LEU A 430 -1.70 8.48 -23.35
CA LEU A 430 -2.46 7.68 -24.32
C LEU A 430 -3.82 8.30 -24.71
N GLY A 431 -4.18 9.47 -24.15
CA GLY A 431 -5.40 10.22 -24.52
C GLY A 431 -6.65 9.87 -23.71
N TYR A 432 -6.56 9.03 -22.66
CA TYR A 432 -7.72 8.70 -21.81
C TYR A 432 -8.18 9.88 -20.95
N HIS A 433 -7.36 10.92 -20.84
CA HIS A 433 -7.67 12.19 -20.17
C HIS A 433 -7.69 13.39 -21.13
N ASP A 434 -8.03 13.18 -22.42
CA ASP A 434 -8.24 14.29 -23.37
C ASP A 434 -9.44 15.16 -22.99
N ASP A 435 -10.43 14.58 -22.30
CA ASP A 435 -11.49 15.35 -21.66
C ASP A 435 -10.93 16.13 -20.46
N LEU A 436 -10.98 17.46 -20.57
CA LEU A 436 -10.40 18.40 -19.60
C LEU A 436 -10.95 18.25 -18.17
N GLY A 437 -12.18 17.76 -17.99
CA GLY A 437 -12.73 17.48 -16.66
C GLY A 437 -12.03 16.30 -16.02
N THR A 438 -11.88 15.19 -16.75
CA THR A 438 -11.12 14.03 -16.25
C THR A 438 -9.62 14.34 -16.07
N ARG A 439 -9.03 15.18 -16.93
CA ARG A 439 -7.66 15.68 -16.75
C ARG A 439 -7.51 16.48 -15.45
N MET A 440 -8.51 17.30 -15.11
CA MET A 440 -8.54 18.01 -13.81
C MET A 440 -8.55 17.03 -12.64
N GLY A 441 -9.32 15.94 -12.73
CA GLY A 441 -9.34 14.88 -11.71
C GLY A 441 -8.00 14.18 -11.53
N MET A 442 -7.37 13.77 -12.63
CA MET A 442 -6.00 13.21 -12.62
C MET A 442 -5.00 14.18 -11.97
N LEU A 443 -5.05 15.46 -12.31
CA LEU A 443 -4.16 16.47 -11.72
C LEU A 443 -4.46 16.73 -10.25
N ASP A 444 -5.73 16.67 -9.80
CA ASP A 444 -6.08 16.77 -8.38
C ASP A 444 -5.49 15.60 -7.58
N ALA A 445 -5.62 14.38 -8.12
CA ALA A 445 -4.99 13.21 -7.55
C ALA A 445 -3.46 13.37 -7.45
N GLN A 446 -2.80 13.80 -8.53
CA GLN A 446 -1.35 14.05 -8.56
C GLN A 446 -0.92 15.16 -7.60
N ARG A 447 -1.71 16.24 -7.50
CA ARG A 447 -1.45 17.37 -6.60
C ARG A 447 -1.43 16.92 -5.14
N LEU A 448 -2.40 16.10 -4.73
CA LEU A 448 -2.42 15.52 -3.40
C LEU A 448 -1.15 14.71 -3.11
N ARG A 449 -0.71 13.84 -4.04
CA ARG A 449 0.48 13.01 -3.83
C ARG A 449 1.77 13.83 -3.83
N ALA A 450 1.87 14.93 -4.60
CA ALA A 450 2.96 15.88 -4.48
C ALA A 450 2.94 16.64 -3.14
N ALA A 451 1.74 17.04 -2.67
CA ALA A 451 1.58 17.68 -1.36
C ALA A 451 1.98 16.77 -0.20
N ARG A 452 1.72 15.46 -0.30
CA ARG A 452 2.19 14.46 0.67
C ARG A 452 3.71 14.49 0.83
N VAL A 453 4.48 14.58 -0.26
CA VAL A 453 5.95 14.66 -0.19
C VAL A 453 6.40 15.85 0.64
N VAL A 454 5.88 17.03 0.32
CA VAL A 454 6.24 18.28 1.00
C VAL A 454 5.81 18.27 2.47
N LEU A 455 4.57 17.84 2.75
CA LEU A 455 4.02 17.82 4.10
C LEU A 455 4.79 16.84 4.99
N ASP A 456 4.94 15.60 4.55
CA ASP A 456 5.50 14.51 5.36
C ASP A 456 6.97 14.79 5.72
N ILE A 457 7.79 15.09 4.72
CA ILE A 457 9.20 15.47 4.92
C ILE A 457 9.28 16.77 5.73
N GLY A 458 8.46 17.77 5.39
CA GLY A 458 8.45 19.08 6.03
C GLY A 458 8.23 18.98 7.54
N VAL A 459 7.18 18.26 7.96
CA VAL A 459 6.84 18.06 9.36
C VAL A 459 7.89 17.20 10.06
N HIS A 460 8.21 16.02 9.55
CA HIS A 460 9.02 15.07 10.29
C HIS A 460 10.49 15.48 10.42
N LEU A 461 11.02 16.29 9.49
CA LEU A 461 12.37 16.86 9.58
C LEU A 461 12.39 18.26 10.25
N GLY A 462 11.24 18.82 10.61
CA GLY A 462 11.15 20.15 11.22
C GLY A 462 11.66 21.26 10.29
N LYS A 463 11.34 21.17 8.99
CA LYS A 463 11.76 22.17 7.98
C LYS A 463 11.03 23.50 8.21
N ARG A 464 11.50 24.56 7.56
CA ARG A 464 10.73 25.81 7.46
C ARG A 464 9.55 25.61 6.52
N THR A 465 8.45 26.33 6.74
CA THR A 465 7.36 26.38 5.77
C THR A 465 7.85 26.94 4.44
N PRO A 466 7.20 26.63 3.30
CA PRO A 466 7.57 27.13 1.98
C PRO A 466 7.75 28.65 1.92
N GLU A 467 6.94 29.43 2.66
CA GLU A 467 7.06 30.89 2.72
C GLU A 467 8.18 31.37 3.66
N GLY A 468 8.84 30.45 4.38
CA GLY A 468 9.90 30.72 5.33
C GLY A 468 9.45 31.39 6.62
N SER A 469 8.14 31.47 6.91
CA SER A 469 7.56 32.23 8.02
C SER A 469 7.58 31.47 9.35
N SER A 470 7.38 30.16 9.34
CA SER A 470 7.41 29.30 10.53
C SER A 470 8.15 27.98 10.28
N VAL A 471 8.20 27.12 11.30
CA VAL A 471 8.56 25.70 11.15
C VAL A 471 7.27 24.93 10.88
N TRP A 472 7.35 23.81 10.16
CA TRP A 472 6.22 22.92 9.98
C TRP A 472 5.69 22.41 11.33
N ASP A 473 4.38 22.52 11.51
CA ASP A 473 3.63 21.91 12.60
C ASP A 473 2.32 21.32 12.05
N ALA A 474 1.57 20.59 12.88
CA ALA A 474 0.31 19.98 12.47
C ALA A 474 -0.75 21.01 12.02
N SER A 475 -0.71 22.25 12.53
CA SER A 475 -1.68 23.28 12.16
C SER A 475 -1.41 23.81 10.75
N TYR A 476 -0.14 24.10 10.45
CA TYR A 476 0.27 24.47 9.10
C TYR A 476 0.10 23.30 8.13
N ALA A 477 0.44 22.08 8.53
CA ALA A 477 0.22 20.88 7.72
C ALA A 477 -1.25 20.72 7.32
N LYS A 478 -2.18 20.94 8.25
CA LYS A 478 -3.62 20.95 7.97
C LYS A 478 -4.01 22.02 6.95
N PHE A 479 -3.51 23.24 7.13
CA PHE A 479 -3.76 24.34 6.20
C PHE A 479 -3.22 24.02 4.80
N PHE A 480 -1.97 23.57 4.72
CA PHE A 480 -1.30 23.21 3.49
C PHE A 480 -2.03 22.08 2.74
N LEU A 481 -2.48 21.05 3.46
CA LEU A 481 -3.25 19.94 2.90
C LEU A 481 -4.60 20.41 2.34
N ARG A 482 -5.27 21.34 3.04
CA ARG A 482 -6.54 21.93 2.58
C ARG A 482 -6.38 22.74 1.30
N GLU A 483 -5.29 23.49 1.17
CA GLU A 483 -5.03 24.26 -0.05
C GLU A 483 -4.69 23.37 -1.26
N ASN A 484 -4.24 22.13 -1.01
CA ASN A 484 -3.76 21.21 -2.04
C ASN A 484 -4.61 19.95 -2.24
N SER A 485 -5.84 19.92 -1.73
CA SER A 485 -6.77 18.82 -1.96
C SER A 485 -8.22 19.30 -1.97
N ALA A 486 -9.07 18.61 -2.73
CA ALA A 486 -10.52 18.84 -2.73
C ALA A 486 -11.27 18.02 -1.65
N MET A 487 -10.55 17.37 -0.73
CA MET A 487 -11.15 16.51 0.30
C MET A 487 -12.06 17.28 1.26
N ASP A 488 -13.11 16.61 1.73
CA ASP A 488 -13.88 17.11 2.87
C ASP A 488 -13.07 17.05 4.18
N GLU A 489 -13.53 17.79 5.18
CA GLU A 489 -12.81 17.98 6.44
C GLU A 489 -12.57 16.67 7.21
N ARG A 490 -13.45 15.66 7.08
CA ARG A 490 -13.29 14.37 7.78
C ARG A 490 -12.15 13.58 7.16
N ASN A 491 -12.18 13.43 5.83
CA ASN A 491 -11.12 12.73 5.09
C ASN A 491 -9.77 13.45 5.23
N LEU A 492 -9.78 14.78 5.19
CA LEU A 492 -8.58 15.59 5.40
C LEU A 492 -7.98 15.39 6.79
N ALA A 493 -8.79 15.34 7.84
CA ALA A 493 -8.32 15.11 9.20
C ALA A 493 -7.72 13.70 9.36
N PHE A 494 -8.36 12.68 8.78
CA PHE A 494 -7.84 11.31 8.78
C PHE A 494 -6.48 11.20 8.07
N GLU A 495 -6.37 11.79 6.87
CA GLU A 495 -5.13 11.78 6.10
C GLU A 495 -4.02 12.58 6.80
N LEU A 496 -4.34 13.71 7.43
CA LEU A 496 -3.36 14.42 8.24
C LEU A 496 -2.83 13.56 9.39
N ASP A 497 -3.72 12.93 10.16
CA ASP A 497 -3.30 12.05 11.26
C ASP A 497 -2.51 10.84 10.75
N ARG A 498 -2.83 10.34 9.54
CA ARG A 498 -2.06 9.29 8.84
C ARG A 498 -0.64 9.73 8.57
N TYR A 499 -0.45 10.89 7.94
CA TYR A 499 0.89 11.37 7.59
C TYR A 499 1.73 11.58 8.86
N LEU A 500 1.13 12.20 9.88
CA LEU A 500 1.79 12.44 11.17
C LEU A 500 2.07 11.15 11.97
N GLY A 501 1.37 10.06 11.69
CA GLY A 501 1.48 8.77 12.41
C GLY A 501 2.26 7.69 11.67
N TRP A 502 2.44 7.85 10.36
CA TRP A 502 3.03 6.83 9.49
C TRP A 502 4.10 7.45 8.57
N PRO A 503 5.21 7.92 9.17
CA PRO A 503 6.21 8.73 8.49
C PRO A 503 6.83 7.98 7.32
N GLY A 504 7.11 8.68 6.22
CA GLY A 504 7.79 8.16 5.04
C GLY A 504 6.90 7.39 4.06
N GLN A 505 5.68 6.99 4.46
CA GLN A 505 4.77 6.25 3.58
C GLN A 505 4.09 7.15 2.56
N ALA A 506 3.60 8.33 2.96
CA ALA A 506 2.85 9.21 2.08
C ALA A 506 3.65 9.72 0.84
N PRO A 507 4.97 9.98 0.95
CA PRO A 507 5.81 10.34 -0.20
C PRO A 507 6.09 9.20 -1.18
N SER A 508 5.95 7.92 -0.77
CA SER A 508 6.35 6.76 -1.60
C SER A 508 5.64 6.74 -2.95
N TYR A 509 4.40 7.20 -3.01
CA TYR A 509 3.61 7.35 -4.23
C TYR A 509 4.33 8.21 -5.27
N ALA A 510 4.55 9.49 -4.95
CA ALA A 510 5.08 10.46 -5.91
C ALA A 510 6.59 10.26 -6.15
N LEU A 511 7.35 9.88 -5.12
CA LEU A 511 8.77 9.54 -5.29
C LEU A 511 8.94 8.25 -6.09
N GLY A 512 8.10 7.24 -5.86
CA GLY A 512 8.05 6.03 -6.66
C GLY A 512 7.73 6.34 -8.13
N GLN A 513 6.72 7.16 -8.40
CA GLN A 513 6.39 7.62 -9.76
C GLN A 513 7.59 8.29 -10.43
N ARG A 514 8.28 9.19 -9.71
CA ARG A 514 9.50 9.86 -10.20
C ARG A 514 10.57 8.84 -10.58
N LEU A 515 10.82 7.83 -9.74
CA LEU A 515 11.80 6.77 -10.01
C LEU A 515 11.41 5.92 -11.23
N TRP A 516 10.13 5.57 -11.37
CA TRP A 516 9.61 4.84 -12.54
C TRP A 516 9.78 5.62 -13.84
N GLN A 517 9.45 6.92 -13.83
CA GLN A 517 9.62 7.80 -14.99
C GLN A 517 11.10 7.95 -15.38
N GLN A 518 11.98 8.16 -14.40
CA GLN A 518 13.43 8.23 -14.64
C GLN A 518 13.98 6.92 -15.21
N LEU A 519 13.52 5.77 -14.70
CA LEU A 519 13.93 4.48 -15.21
C LEU A 519 13.43 4.25 -16.64
N ARG A 520 12.15 4.57 -16.92
CA ARG A 520 11.59 4.53 -18.28
C ARG A 520 12.44 5.36 -19.24
N ASP A 521 12.71 6.61 -18.90
CA ASP A 521 13.41 7.54 -19.80
C ASP A 521 14.81 7.02 -20.14
N ARG A 522 15.54 6.50 -19.15
CA ARG A 522 16.84 5.84 -19.36
C ARG A 522 16.76 4.59 -20.24
N ALA A 523 15.71 3.78 -20.08
CA ALA A 523 15.50 2.58 -20.90
C ALA A 523 15.19 2.93 -22.36
N LEU A 524 14.37 3.96 -22.59
CA LEU A 524 14.08 4.49 -23.92
C LEU A 524 15.32 5.09 -24.59
N ASP A 525 16.16 5.80 -23.82
CA ASP A 525 17.44 6.33 -24.29
C ASP A 525 18.42 5.21 -24.71
N GLN A 526 18.32 4.03 -24.10
CA GLN A 526 19.05 2.82 -24.52
C GLN A 526 18.43 2.09 -25.73
N GLY A 527 17.32 2.61 -26.27
CA GLY A 527 16.66 2.08 -27.46
C GLY A 527 15.58 1.03 -27.19
N GLN A 528 15.16 0.82 -25.93
CA GLN A 528 14.00 -0.01 -25.63
C GLN A 528 12.72 0.67 -26.15
N THR A 529 11.75 -0.10 -26.59
CA THR A 529 10.38 0.40 -26.78
C THR A 529 9.66 0.47 -25.44
N LEU A 530 8.61 1.29 -25.35
CA LEU A 530 7.81 1.41 -24.13
C LEU A 530 7.22 0.06 -23.69
N LYS A 531 6.71 -0.74 -24.64
CA LYS A 531 6.19 -2.09 -24.38
C LYS A 531 7.27 -3.01 -23.83
N GLN A 532 8.48 -3.01 -24.40
CA GLN A 532 9.60 -3.81 -23.88
C GLN A 532 9.98 -3.42 -22.45
N PHE A 533 10.04 -2.11 -22.18
CA PHE A 533 10.31 -1.59 -20.84
C PHE A 533 9.26 -2.09 -19.84
N HIS A 534 7.97 -1.96 -20.16
CA HIS A 534 6.88 -2.41 -19.31
C HIS A 534 6.90 -3.92 -19.06
N THR A 535 7.02 -4.73 -20.12
CA THR A 535 7.09 -6.19 -20.00
C THR A 535 8.25 -6.61 -19.10
N ARG A 536 9.45 -6.07 -19.35
CA ARG A 536 10.65 -6.41 -18.58
C ARG A 536 10.58 -5.93 -17.14
N ALA A 537 10.06 -4.73 -16.88
CA ALA A 537 10.04 -4.20 -15.53
C ALA A 537 9.01 -4.92 -14.65
N LEU A 538 7.82 -5.20 -15.18
CA LEU A 538 6.76 -5.88 -14.43
C LEU A 538 7.06 -7.37 -14.17
N SER A 539 7.87 -8.03 -15.00
CA SER A 539 8.22 -9.44 -14.82
C SER A 539 9.08 -9.70 -13.56
N TYR A 540 9.70 -8.68 -12.97
CA TYR A 540 10.47 -8.82 -11.74
C TYR A 540 9.62 -8.78 -10.46
N GLY A 541 8.31 -8.59 -10.56
CA GLY A 541 7.46 -8.40 -9.38
C GLY A 541 7.82 -7.14 -8.59
N SER A 542 7.44 -7.08 -7.31
CA SER A 542 7.73 -5.89 -6.48
C SER A 542 9.12 -5.95 -5.87
N ILE A 543 10.01 -5.06 -6.33
CA ILE A 543 11.40 -4.95 -5.84
C ILE A 543 11.86 -3.50 -5.66
N PRO A 544 12.94 -3.26 -4.89
CA PRO A 544 13.62 -1.96 -4.83
C PRO A 544 13.93 -1.37 -6.21
N MET A 545 13.72 -0.07 -6.38
CA MET A 545 13.84 0.59 -7.70
C MET A 545 15.28 0.59 -8.24
N SER A 546 16.29 0.62 -7.38
CA SER A 546 17.71 0.53 -7.74
C SER A 546 18.10 -0.87 -8.25
N ILE A 547 17.55 -1.92 -7.63
CA ILE A 547 17.70 -3.30 -8.10
C ILE A 547 16.99 -3.46 -9.44
N LEU A 548 15.73 -3.00 -9.55
CA LEU A 548 14.98 -3.02 -10.81
C LEU A 548 15.72 -2.29 -11.92
N GLY A 549 16.22 -1.08 -11.63
CA GLY A 549 16.93 -0.27 -12.60
C GLY A 549 18.21 -0.94 -13.10
N THR A 550 18.92 -1.66 -12.24
CA THR A 550 20.06 -2.47 -12.64
C THR A 550 19.63 -3.56 -13.62
N GLN A 551 18.55 -4.28 -13.35
CA GLN A 551 18.09 -5.35 -14.22
C GLN A 551 17.52 -4.85 -15.55
N VAL A 552 16.70 -3.80 -15.54
CA VAL A 552 16.05 -3.26 -16.74
C VAL A 552 17.06 -2.63 -17.71
N LEU A 553 18.13 -2.01 -17.19
CA LEU A 553 19.14 -1.30 -17.99
C LEU A 553 20.38 -2.14 -18.35
N LYS A 554 20.44 -3.41 -17.93
CA LYS A 554 21.44 -4.36 -18.43
C LYS A 554 21.28 -4.50 -19.94
N ALA A 555 22.37 -4.24 -20.67
CA ALA A 555 22.43 -4.42 -22.11
C ALA A 555 22.04 -5.86 -22.47
N SER A 556 21.02 -5.99 -23.32
CA SER A 556 20.58 -7.25 -23.91
C SER A 556 21.55 -7.78 -24.94
#